data_AF-A0A7X7NDA6-F1
#
_entry.id   AF-A0A7X7NDA6-F1
#
_cell.length_a   1.000
_cell.length_b   1.000
_cell.length_c   1.000
_cell.angle_alpha   90.00
_cell.angle_beta   90.00
_cell.angle_gamma   90.00
#
_symmetry.space_group_name_H-M   'P 1'
#
loop_
_entity.id
_entity.type
_entity.pdbx_description
1 polymer ?
#
loop_
_entity_poly.entity_id
_entity_poly.type
_entity_poly.pdbx_seq_one_letter_code
_entity_poly.pdbx_strand_id
1 'polypeptide(L)'
;CRAVLQNDSAQKVSNWYRSKVKTTAQHGAASEILATCNEKNECIDIPTNDSTPAKDDTLNSASVETRTNPKQTLNTLKKRRYIIDFGFSTPEKTGPVHAPVFWTKAWAKLPDESIIETSSKSGRTKKEAERNAADDMVDLIGNL
;
A
#
# COMPACT_ATOMS: atom_id res chain seq x y z
N CYS A 1 28.80 1.19 -5.28
CA CYS A 1 27.68 1.65 -6.13
C CYS A 1 27.80 3.16 -6.29
N ARG A 2 27.51 3.64 -7.49
CA ARG A 2 27.51 5.06 -7.85
C ARG A 2 26.25 5.31 -8.67
N ALA A 3 25.56 6.39 -8.39
CA ALA A 3 24.40 6.81 -9.17
C ALA A 3 24.82 7.96 -10.08
N VAL A 4 24.20 8.04 -11.24
CA VAL A 4 24.42 9.07 -12.26
C VAL A 4 23.06 9.60 -12.65
N LEU A 5 22.88 10.93 -12.56
CA LEU A 5 21.71 11.62 -13.06
C LEU A 5 22.12 12.44 -14.27
N GLN A 6 21.46 12.20 -15.40
CA GLN A 6 21.69 12.92 -16.64
C GLN A 6 20.45 13.77 -16.93
N ASN A 7 20.62 15.09 -16.94
CA ASN A 7 19.62 16.04 -17.42
C ASN A 7 20.12 16.65 -18.73
N ASP A 8 19.22 17.21 -19.54
CA ASP A 8 19.49 17.74 -20.89
C ASP A 8 20.65 18.75 -20.97
N SER A 9 21.05 19.36 -19.85
CA SER A 9 22.10 20.38 -19.78
C SER A 9 23.23 20.08 -18.77
N ALA A 10 23.16 19.01 -17.98
CA ALA A 10 24.25 18.63 -17.06
C ALA A 10 24.15 17.19 -16.55
N GLN A 11 25.31 16.58 -16.32
CA GLN A 11 25.44 15.29 -15.64
C GLN A 11 25.87 15.51 -14.18
N LYS A 12 25.07 15.03 -13.23
CA LYS A 12 25.43 14.98 -11.80
C LYS A 12 25.74 13.54 -11.41
N VAL A 13 26.76 13.36 -10.59
CA VAL A 13 27.19 12.03 -10.19
C VAL A 13 27.42 11.96 -8.69
N SER A 14 26.91 10.90 -8.07
CA SER A 14 27.11 10.63 -6.64
C SER A 14 28.57 10.26 -6.34
N ASN A 15 28.93 10.34 -5.07
CA ASN A 15 30.11 9.71 -4.50
C ASN A 15 29.99 8.18 -4.56
N TRP A 16 31.12 7.50 -4.35
CA TRP A 16 31.19 6.04 -4.39
C TRP A 16 30.79 5.44 -3.04
N TYR A 17 29.63 4.79 -2.99
CA TYR A 17 29.14 4.11 -1.79
C TYR A 17 29.55 2.64 -1.78
N ARG A 18 30.17 2.19 -0.68
CA ARG A 18 30.51 0.77 -0.47
C ARG A 18 29.79 0.26 0.78
N SER A 19 29.04 -0.83 0.61
CA SER A 19 28.43 -1.59 1.69
C SER A 19 28.50 -3.08 1.37
N LYS A 20 28.47 -3.93 2.41
CA LYS A 20 28.38 -5.39 2.26
C LYS A 20 27.05 -5.82 1.63
N VAL A 21 26.02 -4.96 1.71
CA VAL A 21 24.69 -5.19 1.15
C VAL A 21 24.45 -4.25 -0.03
N LYS A 22 24.20 -4.82 -1.22
CA LYS A 22 24.06 -4.09 -2.49
C LYS A 22 22.95 -3.03 -2.44
N THR A 23 21.79 -3.36 -1.87
CA THR A 23 20.64 -2.44 -1.77
C THR A 23 20.98 -1.22 -0.92
N THR A 24 21.67 -1.40 0.21
CA THR A 24 22.12 -0.28 1.05
C THR A 24 23.08 0.65 0.31
N ALA A 25 24.01 0.11 -0.47
CA ALA A 25 24.92 0.93 -1.28
C ALA A 25 24.19 1.67 -2.42
N GLN A 26 23.12 1.09 -2.97
CA GLN A 26 22.28 1.75 -3.98
C GLN A 26 21.42 2.86 -3.36
N HIS A 27 20.83 2.62 -2.19
CA HIS A 27 20.07 3.64 -1.47
C HIS A 27 20.94 4.84 -1.11
N GLY A 28 22.15 4.62 -0.59
CA GLY A 28 23.08 5.72 -0.28
C GLY A 28 23.42 6.56 -1.51
N ALA A 29 23.73 5.91 -2.64
CA ALA A 29 24.03 6.61 -3.88
C ALA A 29 22.82 7.37 -4.47
N ALA A 30 21.61 6.82 -4.36
CA ALA A 30 20.39 7.47 -4.84
C ALA A 30 19.97 8.65 -3.94
N SER A 31 20.07 8.49 -2.61
CA SER A 31 19.72 9.55 -1.65
C SER A 31 20.59 10.79 -1.81
N GLU A 32 21.88 10.65 -2.12
CA GLU A 32 22.76 11.80 -2.37
C GLU A 32 22.31 12.61 -3.60
N ILE A 33 21.99 11.94 -4.70
CA ILE A 33 21.51 12.62 -5.92
C ILE A 33 20.18 13.33 -5.67
N LEU A 34 19.27 12.70 -4.91
CA LEU A 34 17.98 13.29 -4.57
C LEU A 34 18.14 14.51 -3.64
N ALA A 35 19.04 14.46 -2.67
CA ALA A 35 19.34 15.59 -1.80
C ALA A 35 19.85 16.80 -2.61
N THR A 36 20.79 16.58 -3.53
CA THR A 36 21.29 17.66 -4.41
C THR A 36 20.27 18.14 -5.45
N CYS A 37 19.16 17.42 -5.64
CA CYS A 37 18.03 17.91 -6.44
C CYS A 37 17.10 18.78 -5.59
N ASN A 38 16.85 18.39 -4.33
CA ASN A 38 16.02 19.17 -3.41
C ASN A 38 16.66 20.50 -3.02
N GLU A 39 17.99 20.58 -2.87
CA GLU A 39 18.69 21.84 -2.60
C GLU A 39 18.55 22.90 -3.70
N LYS A 40 18.16 22.53 -4.93
CA LYS A 40 17.88 23.49 -6.00
C LYS A 40 16.45 24.06 -5.98
N ASN A 41 15.57 23.56 -5.12
CA ASN A 41 14.21 24.07 -4.89
C ASN A 41 14.18 24.84 -3.55
N GLU A 42 14.91 25.95 -3.47
CA GLU A 42 15.06 26.73 -2.25
C GLU A 42 13.74 27.24 -1.66
N CYS A 43 13.61 26.98 -0.35
CA CYS A 43 13.27 27.92 0.72
C CYS A 43 11.81 28.41 0.86
N ILE A 44 11.08 27.79 1.79
CA ILE A 44 10.13 28.51 2.66
C ILE A 44 10.58 28.31 4.11
N ASP A 45 10.99 29.42 4.73
CA ASP A 45 11.29 29.58 6.15
C ASP A 45 10.05 29.32 7.02
N ILE A 46 10.13 28.40 7.97
CA ILE A 46 9.17 28.32 9.10
C ILE A 46 9.97 27.99 10.36
N PRO A 47 9.79 28.75 11.47
CA PRO A 47 10.70 28.71 12.60
C PRO A 47 10.55 27.45 13.46
N THR A 48 11.68 27.08 14.05
CA THR A 48 11.90 26.08 15.09
C THR A 48 10.73 25.91 16.07
N ASN A 49 10.19 24.68 16.13
CA ASN A 49 9.75 24.14 17.40
C ASN A 49 10.08 22.64 17.50
N ASP A 50 10.61 22.30 18.65
CA ASP A 50 11.22 21.03 19.03
C ASP A 50 10.14 19.96 19.31
N SER A 51 10.29 18.75 18.74
CA SER A 51 9.89 17.43 19.27
C SER A 51 9.27 16.43 18.26
N THR A 52 10.06 15.37 17.98
CA THR A 52 9.64 13.96 17.74
C THR A 52 8.96 13.54 16.40
N PRO A 53 9.08 12.25 16.00
CA PRO A 53 9.28 11.85 14.60
C PRO A 53 7.98 11.63 13.84
N ALA A 54 7.72 12.47 12.84
CA ALA A 54 6.69 12.21 11.84
C ALA A 54 7.24 11.22 10.79
N LYS A 55 6.80 9.97 10.88
CA LYS A 55 6.67 9.10 9.70
C LYS A 55 5.62 9.75 8.82
N ASP A 56 6.02 10.44 7.77
CA ASP A 56 5.06 10.96 6.81
C ASP A 56 5.14 10.22 5.47
N ASP A 57 3.97 9.72 5.13
CA ASP A 57 3.51 9.07 3.93
C ASP A 57 4.05 9.73 2.65
N THR A 58 4.84 8.97 1.89
CA THR A 58 5.04 9.27 0.47
C THR A 58 3.73 9.00 -0.27
N LEU A 59 2.91 10.06 -0.39
CA LEU A 59 1.91 10.22 -1.43
C LEU A 59 2.57 9.99 -2.79
N ASN A 60 2.29 8.85 -3.41
CA ASN A 60 2.60 8.63 -4.80
C ASN A 60 1.29 8.66 -5.60
N SER A 61 1.01 9.83 -6.17
CA SER A 61 0.14 9.96 -7.32
C SER A 61 0.78 9.25 -8.51
N ALA A 62 0.33 8.03 -8.78
CA ALA A 62 0.47 7.41 -10.09
C ALA A 62 -0.82 6.65 -10.40
N SER A 63 -1.70 7.35 -11.12
CA SER A 63 -2.85 6.79 -11.81
C SER A 63 -2.36 5.85 -12.91
N VAL A 64 -2.44 4.55 -12.64
CA VAL A 64 -2.68 3.48 -13.62
C VAL A 64 -3.47 2.42 -12.86
N GLU A 65 -4.70 2.13 -13.30
CA GLU A 65 -5.65 1.16 -12.75
C GLU A 65 -5.09 -0.28 -12.73
N THR A 66 -4.07 -0.52 -11.92
CA THR A 66 -3.54 -1.86 -11.67
C THR A 66 -4.39 -2.43 -10.54
N ARG A 67 -5.61 -2.88 -10.87
CA ARG A 67 -6.63 -3.49 -9.98
C ARG A 67 -6.06 -3.83 -8.60
N THR A 68 -6.00 -2.83 -7.73
CA THR A 68 -5.23 -2.89 -6.49
C THR A 68 -5.75 -4.06 -5.68
N ASN A 69 -4.86 -4.87 -5.10
CA ASN A 69 -5.28 -6.04 -4.34
C ASN A 69 -6.36 -5.63 -3.32
N PRO A 70 -7.58 -6.21 -3.35
CA PRO A 70 -8.71 -5.67 -2.60
C PRO A 70 -8.45 -5.63 -1.10
N LYS A 71 -7.64 -6.57 -0.57
CA LYS A 71 -7.18 -6.54 0.83
C LYS A 71 -6.29 -5.34 1.14
N GLN A 72 -5.47 -4.88 0.19
CA GLN A 72 -4.65 -3.69 0.33
C GLN A 72 -5.52 -2.42 0.30
N THR A 73 -6.58 -2.42 -0.51
CA THR A 73 -7.57 -1.34 -0.52
C THR A 73 -8.29 -1.23 0.82
N LEU A 74 -8.80 -2.36 1.37
CA LEU A 74 -9.41 -2.37 2.71
C LEU A 74 -8.45 -1.90 3.81
N ASN A 75 -7.18 -2.32 3.75
CA ASN A 75 -6.16 -1.81 4.68
C ASN A 75 -5.93 -0.30 4.55
N THR A 76 -5.97 0.24 3.34
CA THR A 76 -5.87 1.69 3.10
C THR A 76 -7.09 2.42 3.68
N LEU A 77 -8.29 1.88 3.49
CA LEU A 77 -9.53 2.42 4.07
C LEU A 77 -9.48 2.41 5.60
N LYS A 78 -8.95 1.34 6.21
CA LYS A 78 -8.73 1.24 7.65
C LYS A 78 -7.77 2.32 8.16
N LYS A 79 -6.64 2.50 7.48
CA LYS A 79 -5.65 3.55 7.84
C LYS A 79 -6.23 4.96 7.76
N ARG A 80 -7.06 5.21 6.75
CA ARG A 80 -7.77 6.49 6.54
C ARG A 80 -8.99 6.66 7.46
N ARG A 81 -9.28 5.68 8.34
CA ARG A 81 -10.41 5.67 9.27
C ARG A 81 -11.80 5.70 8.60
N TYR A 82 -11.90 5.26 7.35
CA TYR A 82 -13.21 4.99 6.72
C TYR A 82 -13.85 3.71 7.26
N ILE A 83 -13.03 2.78 7.74
CA ILE A 83 -13.47 1.59 8.47
C ILE A 83 -12.63 1.47 9.74
N ILE A 84 -13.23 0.99 10.82
CA ILE A 84 -12.54 0.70 12.08
C ILE A 84 -11.78 -0.62 11.94
N ASP A 85 -12.46 -1.64 11.42
CA ASP A 85 -11.88 -2.96 11.24
C ASP A 85 -12.53 -3.74 10.11
N PHE A 86 -11.88 -4.80 9.65
CA PHE A 86 -12.45 -5.72 8.68
C PHE A 86 -11.90 -7.13 8.86
N GLY A 87 -12.66 -8.12 8.41
CA GLY A 87 -12.27 -9.51 8.49
C GLY A 87 -13.06 -10.41 7.55
N PHE A 88 -12.88 -11.72 7.75
CA PHE A 88 -13.55 -12.76 6.98
C PHE A 88 -14.19 -13.77 7.93
N SER A 89 -15.37 -14.26 7.58
CA SER A 89 -16.02 -15.34 8.30
C SER A 89 -15.31 -16.68 8.03
N THR A 90 -15.54 -17.65 8.92
CA THR A 90 -15.00 -19.01 8.78
C THR A 90 -15.39 -19.58 7.42
N PRO A 91 -14.41 -19.99 6.58
CA PRO A 91 -14.72 -20.46 5.24
C PRO A 91 -15.40 -21.83 5.30
N GLU A 92 -16.50 -21.96 4.57
CA GLU A 92 -17.19 -23.23 4.37
C GLU A 92 -16.57 -23.95 3.17
N LYS A 93 -16.26 -25.24 3.32
CA LYS A 93 -15.69 -26.06 2.25
C LYS A 93 -16.77 -27.00 1.71
N THR A 94 -17.04 -26.90 0.42
CA THR A 94 -18.02 -27.71 -0.31
C THR A 94 -17.38 -28.39 -1.52
N GLY A 95 -18.06 -29.35 -2.13
CA GLY A 95 -17.61 -30.04 -3.34
C GLY A 95 -16.69 -31.25 -3.09
N PRO A 96 -16.33 -31.97 -4.17
CA PRO A 96 -15.55 -33.19 -4.07
C PRO A 96 -14.10 -32.93 -3.67
N VAL A 97 -13.43 -33.92 -3.08
CA VAL A 97 -12.05 -33.81 -2.55
C VAL A 97 -11.05 -33.34 -3.63
N HIS A 98 -11.25 -33.75 -4.88
CA HIS A 98 -10.39 -33.40 -6.01
C HIS A 98 -10.67 -32.00 -6.60
N ALA A 99 -11.77 -31.35 -6.23
CA ALA A 99 -12.14 -30.01 -6.68
C ALA A 99 -12.96 -29.28 -5.58
N PRO A 100 -12.33 -28.92 -4.46
CA PRO A 100 -13.03 -28.23 -3.37
C PRO A 100 -13.37 -26.79 -3.76
N VAL A 101 -14.53 -26.33 -3.29
CA VAL A 101 -14.99 -24.95 -3.40
C VAL A 101 -15.10 -24.37 -2.00
N PHE A 102 -14.42 -23.24 -1.78
CA PHE A 102 -14.43 -22.53 -0.52
C PHE A 102 -15.38 -21.34 -0.62
N TRP A 103 -16.27 -21.19 0.34
CA TRP A 103 -17.19 -20.06 0.46
C TRP A 103 -16.82 -19.24 1.69
N THR A 104 -16.81 -17.92 1.57
CA THR A 104 -16.58 -17.02 2.71
C THR A 104 -17.31 -15.69 2.51
N LYS A 105 -17.54 -14.99 3.61
CA LYS A 105 -18.08 -13.64 3.65
C LYS A 105 -17.01 -12.70 4.20
N ALA A 106 -16.98 -11.47 3.71
CA ALA A 106 -16.21 -10.39 4.32
C ALA A 106 -17.15 -9.57 5.21
N TRP A 107 -16.62 -9.03 6.29
CA TRP A 107 -17.31 -8.09 7.16
C TRP A 107 -16.40 -6.88 7.44
N ALA A 108 -16.99 -5.71 7.62
CA ALA A 108 -16.29 -4.49 7.98
C ALA A 108 -17.09 -3.71 9.02
N LYS A 109 -16.39 -3.18 10.03
CA LYS A 109 -16.96 -2.27 11.03
C LYS A 109 -16.71 -0.83 10.57
N LEU A 110 -17.79 -0.07 10.39
CA LEU A 110 -17.77 1.33 9.99
C LEU A 110 -17.55 2.25 11.22
N PRO A 111 -17.24 3.55 11.02
CA PRO A 111 -16.98 4.50 12.09
C PRO A 111 -18.20 4.81 12.98
N ASP A 112 -19.40 4.59 12.46
CA ASP A 112 -20.69 4.66 13.16
C ASP A 112 -20.98 3.40 14.02
N GLU A 113 -19.98 2.52 14.13
CA GLU A 113 -20.05 1.21 14.77
C GLU A 113 -20.93 0.17 14.09
N SER A 114 -21.55 0.50 12.96
CA SER A 114 -22.31 -0.49 12.19
C SER A 114 -21.38 -1.53 11.57
N ILE A 115 -21.88 -2.76 11.44
CA ILE A 115 -21.17 -3.84 10.78
C ILE A 115 -21.89 -4.15 9.48
N ILE A 116 -21.17 -4.01 8.38
CA ILE A 116 -21.63 -4.42 7.04
C ILE A 116 -21.00 -5.77 6.70
N GLU A 117 -21.79 -6.63 6.08
CA GLU A 117 -21.35 -7.95 5.62
C GLU A 117 -21.65 -8.12 4.14
N THR A 118 -20.75 -8.79 3.42
CA THR A 118 -20.98 -9.12 2.01
C THR A 118 -21.80 -10.40 1.86
N SER A 119 -22.27 -10.61 0.63
CA SER A 119 -22.70 -11.92 0.17
C SER A 119 -21.56 -12.96 0.29
N SER A 120 -21.93 -14.24 0.43
CA SER A 120 -20.95 -15.33 0.39
C SER A 120 -20.35 -15.44 -1.01
N LYS A 121 -19.02 -15.34 -1.12
CA LYS A 121 -18.29 -15.55 -2.37
C LYS A 121 -17.53 -16.86 -2.36
N SER A 122 -17.46 -17.49 -3.53
CA SER A 122 -16.74 -18.75 -3.73
C SER A 122 -15.35 -18.54 -4.31
N GLY A 123 -14.48 -19.52 -4.12
CA GLY A 123 -13.17 -19.63 -4.76
C GLY A 123 -12.66 -21.08 -4.72
N ARG A 124 -11.71 -21.41 -5.60
CA ARG A 124 -11.11 -22.75 -5.67
C ARG A 124 -10.14 -22.99 -4.51
N THR A 125 -9.69 -21.90 -3.87
CA THR A 125 -8.89 -21.91 -2.65
C THR A 125 -9.46 -20.95 -1.62
N LYS A 126 -9.15 -21.17 -0.33
CA LYS A 126 -9.52 -20.25 0.75
C LYS A 126 -9.08 -18.80 0.46
N LYS A 127 -7.86 -18.61 -0.03
CA LYS A 127 -7.31 -17.28 -0.35
C LYS A 127 -8.06 -16.60 -1.49
N GLU A 128 -8.51 -17.38 -2.48
CA GLU A 128 -9.29 -16.87 -3.61
C GLU A 128 -10.69 -16.46 -3.17
N ALA A 129 -11.36 -17.29 -2.36
CA ALA A 129 -12.66 -16.95 -1.79
C ALA A 129 -12.60 -15.67 -0.95
N GLU A 130 -11.58 -15.52 -0.10
CA GLU A 130 -11.33 -14.29 0.67
C GLU A 130 -11.04 -13.09 -0.21
N ARG A 131 -10.31 -13.27 -1.32
CA ARG A 131 -10.04 -12.19 -2.28
C ARG A 131 -11.34 -11.72 -2.93
N ASN A 132 -12.19 -12.65 -3.37
CA ASN A 132 -13.47 -12.34 -4.01
C ASN A 132 -14.44 -11.67 -3.04
N ALA A 133 -14.48 -12.13 -1.78
CA ALA A 133 -15.26 -11.48 -0.73
C ALA A 133 -14.72 -10.07 -0.38
N ALA A 134 -13.40 -9.89 -0.38
CA ALA A 134 -12.79 -8.58 -0.17
C ALA A 134 -13.10 -7.60 -1.31
N ASP A 135 -13.14 -8.07 -2.55
CA ASP A 135 -13.50 -7.28 -3.74
C ASP A 135 -14.94 -6.75 -3.59
N ASP A 136 -15.89 -7.64 -3.28
CA ASP A 136 -17.30 -7.30 -3.03
C ASP A 136 -17.44 -6.28 -1.88
N MET A 137 -16.61 -6.39 -0.84
CA MET A 137 -16.63 -5.44 0.28
C MET A 137 -16.11 -4.06 -0.11
N VAL A 138 -15.05 -3.98 -0.92
CA VAL A 138 -14.52 -2.71 -1.42
C VAL A 138 -15.59 -2.02 -2.27
N ASP A 139 -16.26 -2.76 -3.14
CA ASP A 139 -17.36 -2.24 -3.96
C ASP A 139 -18.54 -1.80 -3.09
N LEU A 140 -18.90 -2.57 -2.07
CA LEU A 140 -19.99 -2.22 -1.15
C LEU A 140 -19.68 -0.93 -0.40
N ILE A 141 -18.47 -0.76 0.12
CA ILE A 141 -18.03 0.48 0.80
C ILE A 141 -17.95 1.66 -0.17
N GLY A 142 -17.52 1.43 -1.42
CA GLY A 142 -17.44 2.48 -2.43
C GLY A 142 -18.79 3.01 -2.91
N ASN A 143 -19.87 2.26 -2.66
CA ASN A 143 -21.24 2.62 -3.03
C ASN A 143 -22.09 3.14 -1.85
N LEU A 144 -21.50 3.28 -0.65
CA LEU A 144 -22.12 3.91 0.53
C LEU A 144 -21.93 5.43 0.51
#